data_AF-A0A3R9KKA7-F1
#
_entry.id   AF-A0A3R9KKA7-F1
#
_cell.length_a   1.000
_cell.length_b   1.000
_cell.length_c   1.000
_cell.angle_alpha   90.00
_cell.angle_beta   90.00
_cell.angle_gamma   90.00
#
_symmetry.space_group_name_H-M   'P 1'
#
loop_
_entity.id
_entity.type
_entity.pdbx_description
1 polymer ?
#
loop_
_entity_poly.entity_id
_entity_poly.type
_entity_poly.pdbx_seq_one_letter_code
_entity_poly.pdbx_strand_id
1 'polypeptide(L)'
;MKRDIGNYEADFQWLNNEIEVEAFHDNYYYAETLSMSLDDLKEMINGKYLAWTFEEKEYSHVLYLDDAAKNFLKRLLEDKH
;
A
#
# COMPACT_ATOMS: atom_id res chain seq x y z
N MET A 1 21.12 -21.26 11.40
CA MET A 1 19.69 -21.59 11.54
C MET A 1 18.96 -20.94 10.38
N LYS A 2 18.47 -21.71 9.41
CA LYS A 2 17.64 -21.19 8.33
C LYS A 2 16.35 -20.69 9.00
N ARG A 3 16.03 -19.40 8.90
CA ARG A 3 14.71 -18.92 9.29
C ARG A 3 13.78 -19.44 8.21
N ASP A 4 12.95 -20.42 8.56
CA ASP A 4 11.76 -20.71 7.79
C ASP A 4 10.97 -19.40 7.77
N ILE A 5 11.03 -18.69 6.64
CA ILE A 5 10.08 -17.62 6.36
C ILE A 5 8.79 -18.39 6.14
N GLY A 6 8.03 -18.58 7.21
CA GLY A 6 6.71 -19.19 7.14
C GLY A 6 5.96 -18.51 6.00
N ASN A 7 5.31 -19.31 5.16
CA ASN A 7 4.34 -18.81 4.21
C ASN A 7 3.26 -18.11 5.04
N TYR A 8 3.43 -16.82 5.30
CA TYR A 8 2.36 -15.97 5.78
C TYR A 8 1.40 -15.88 4.60
N GLU A 9 0.42 -16.78 4.56
CA GLU A 9 -0.77 -16.54 3.76
C GLU A 9 -1.32 -15.22 4.27
N ALA A 10 -1.14 -14.17 3.46
CA ALA A 10 -1.75 -12.89 3.75
C ALA A 10 -3.25 -13.06 3.53
N ASP A 11 -4.01 -13.11 4.62
CA ASP A 11 -5.46 -13.07 4.56
C ASP A 11 -5.88 -11.65 4.14
N PHE A 12 -6.27 -11.51 2.87
CA PHE A 12 -6.77 -10.25 2.34
C PHE A 12 -8.26 -10.14 2.61
N GLN A 13 -8.67 -9.07 3.30
CA GLN A 13 -10.07 -8.72 3.50
C GLN A 13 -10.39 -7.43 2.74
N TRP A 14 -11.45 -7.46 1.93
CA TRP A 14 -12.00 -6.25 1.32
C TRP A 14 -12.90 -5.54 2.32
N LEU A 15 -12.62 -4.25 2.56
CA LEU A 15 -13.38 -3.37 3.44
C LEU A 15 -14.00 -2.25 2.59
N ASN A 16 -15.25 -1.88 2.87
CA ASN A 16 -16.06 -1.02 1.99
C ASN A 16 -16.17 0.42 2.46
N ASN A 17 -15.87 0.69 3.73
CA ASN A 17 -16.08 1.98 4.36
C ASN A 17 -15.19 2.17 5.59
N GLU A 18 -15.11 3.40 6.07
CA GLU A 18 -14.25 3.78 7.22
C GLU A 18 -14.64 3.03 8.51
N ILE A 19 -15.93 2.74 8.73
CA ILE A 19 -16.40 1.99 9.90
C ILE A 19 -15.83 0.56 9.89
N GLU A 20 -15.82 -0.10 8.73
CA GLU A 20 -15.21 -1.41 8.56
C GLU A 20 -13.68 -1.38 8.76
N VAL A 21 -13.03 -0.29 8.37
CA VAL A 21 -11.58 -0.07 8.60
C VAL A 21 -11.27 0.10 10.09
N GLU A 22 -12.04 0.94 10.79
CA GLU A 22 -11.90 1.13 12.24
C GLU A 22 -12.10 -0.18 13.00
N ALA A 23 -13.20 -0.90 12.71
CA ALA A 23 -13.48 -2.18 13.35
C ALA A 23 -12.43 -3.25 13.03
N PHE A 24 -11.79 -3.20 11.86
CA PHE A 24 -10.66 -4.06 11.52
C PHE A 24 -9.43 -3.71 12.38
N HIS A 25 -9.09 -2.43 12.48
CA HIS A 25 -7.94 -1.94 13.27
C HIS A 25 -8.06 -2.25 14.76
N ASP A 26 -9.28 -2.30 15.33
CA ASP A 26 -9.52 -2.69 16.73
C ASP A 26 -8.97 -4.07 17.10
N ASN A 27 -8.69 -4.94 16.12
CA ASN A 27 -8.12 -6.26 16.35
C ASN A 27 -6.58 -6.27 16.49
N TYR A 28 -5.91 -5.14 16.28
CA TYR A 28 -4.45 -5.04 16.25
C TYR A 28 -3.94 -4.00 17.24
N TYR A 29 -2.74 -4.23 17.79
CA TYR A 29 -2.13 -3.32 18.79
C TYR A 29 -1.78 -1.94 18.21
N TYR A 30 -1.44 -1.88 16.92
CA TYR A 30 -1.14 -0.65 16.18
C TYR A 30 -1.50 -0.84 14.71
N ALA A 31 -2.20 0.12 14.12
CA ALA A 31 -2.54 0.12 12.70
C ALA A 31 -2.69 1.55 12.16
N GLU A 32 -2.20 1.79 10.95
CA GLU A 32 -2.33 3.06 10.24
C GLU A 32 -2.86 2.82 8.83
N THR A 33 -3.76 3.69 8.38
CA THR A 33 -4.21 3.72 6.99
C THR A 33 -3.38 4.72 6.19
N LEU A 34 -2.76 4.25 5.10
CA LEU A 34 -2.21 5.14 4.07
C LEU A 34 -3.27 5.38 3.00
N SER A 35 -3.73 6.63 2.88
CA SER A 35 -4.57 7.06 1.76
C SER A 35 -3.69 7.70 0.67
N MET A 36 -3.95 7.36 -0.59
CA MET A 36 -3.24 7.93 -1.75
C MET A 36 -4.25 8.59 -2.69
N SER A 37 -3.92 9.79 -3.16
CA SER A 37 -4.68 10.44 -4.21
C SER A 37 -4.36 9.82 -5.58
N LEU A 38 -5.19 10.13 -6.58
CA LEU A 38 -4.90 9.75 -7.96
C LEU A 38 -3.59 10.37 -8.48
N ASP A 39 -3.24 11.57 -8.02
CA ASP A 39 -2.02 12.24 -8.47
C ASP A 39 -0.77 11.59 -7.86
N ASP A 40 -0.82 11.16 -6.59
CA ASP A 40 0.24 10.36 -5.98
C ASP A 40 0.48 9.07 -6.80
N LEU A 41 -0.60 8.39 -7.20
CA LEU A 41 -0.49 7.17 -8.01
C LEU A 41 0.14 7.44 -9.38
N LYS A 42 -0.20 8.56 -10.05
CA LYS A 42 0.42 8.96 -11.33
C LYS A 42 1.92 9.19 -11.17
N GLU A 43 2.32 9.86 -10.10
CA GLU A 43 3.74 10.10 -9.81
C GLU A 43 4.51 8.78 -9.60
N MET A 44 3.90 7.81 -8.92
CA MET A 44 4.49 6.48 -8.76
C MET A 44 4.55 5.69 -10.08
N ILE A 45 3.55 5.81 -10.95
CA ILE A 45 3.56 5.23 -12.31
C ILE A 45 4.73 5.79 -13.14
N ASN A 46 5.05 7.08 -12.93
CA ASN A 46 6.20 7.76 -13.52
C ASN A 46 7.55 7.35 -12.89
N GLY A 47 7.54 6.43 -11.93
CA GLY A 47 8.73 5.85 -11.32
C GLY A 47 9.20 6.55 -10.05
N LYS A 48 8.38 7.42 -9.45
CA LYS A 48 8.68 8.00 -8.14
C LYS A 48 8.36 7.03 -7.00
N TYR A 49 9.01 7.27 -5.87
CA TYR A 49 8.85 6.54 -4.62
C TYR A 49 8.07 7.41 -3.64
N LEU A 50 7.12 6.81 -2.91
CA LEU A 50 6.45 7.46 -1.80
C LEU A 50 7.12 7.00 -0.50
N ALA A 51 7.70 7.93 0.26
CA ALA A 51 8.40 7.63 1.50
C ALA A 51 7.82 8.45 2.66
N TRP A 52 7.67 7.83 3.81
CA TRP A 52 7.20 8.49 5.03
C TRP A 52 7.85 7.88 6.27
N THR A 53 7.70 8.58 7.40
CA THR A 53 8.21 8.16 8.70
C THR A 53 7.10 8.21 9.73
N PHE A 54 7.10 7.31 10.72
CA PHE A 54 6.18 7.33 11.85
C PHE A 54 6.98 7.24 13.18
N GLU A 55 6.28 7.35 14.32
CA GLU A 55 6.88 7.35 15.67
C GLU A 55 8.08 8.30 15.79
N GLU A 56 7.85 9.61 15.68
CA GLU A 56 8.90 10.64 15.81
C GLU A 56 10.12 10.47 14.89
N LYS A 57 9.94 9.77 13.75
CA LYS A 57 10.98 9.41 12.75
C LYS A 57 11.89 8.25 13.16
N GLU A 58 11.47 7.45 14.13
CA GLU A 58 12.18 6.22 14.51
C GLU A 58 12.10 5.16 13.40
N TYR A 59 11.02 5.17 12.64
CA TYR A 59 10.78 4.20 11.58
C TYR A 59 10.44 4.89 10.26
N SER A 60 10.80 4.23 9.16
CA SER A 60 10.56 4.73 7.80
C SER A 60 10.00 3.64 6.91
N HIS A 61 9.12 4.04 6.00
CA HIS A 61 8.52 3.19 4.99
C HIS A 61 8.72 3.81 3.61
N VAL A 62 8.88 2.95 2.61
CA VAL A 62 8.96 3.35 1.20
C VAL A 62 8.06 2.44 0.38
N LEU A 63 7.17 3.04 -0.40
CA LEU A 63 6.29 2.38 -1.35
C LEU A 63 6.70 2.77 -2.78
N TYR A 64 6.72 1.77 -3.66
CA TYR A 64 6.99 1.94 -5.08
C TYR A 64 6.22 0.88 -5.86
N LEU A 65 5.74 1.27 -7.05
CA LEU A 65 5.07 0.33 -7.95
C LEU A 65 6.12 -0.45 -8.74
N ASP A 66 6.06 -1.78 -8.69
CA ASP A 66 6.85 -2.60 -9.59
C ASP A 66 6.46 -2.39 -11.06
N ASP A 67 7.27 -2.92 -11.98
CA ASP A 67 7.04 -2.71 -13.41
C ASP A 67 5.73 -3.34 -13.90
N ALA A 68 5.26 -4.42 -13.28
CA ALA A 68 4.01 -5.06 -13.65
C ALA A 68 2.82 -4.17 -13.28
N ALA A 69 2.78 -3.65 -12.06
CA ALA A 69 1.77 -2.72 -11.57
C ALA A 69 1.77 -1.42 -12.38
N LYS A 70 2.96 -0.86 -12.67
CA LYS A 70 3.09 0.33 -13.53
C LYS A 70 2.50 0.10 -14.91
N ASN A 71 2.85 -1.01 -15.57
CA ASN A 71 2.38 -1.30 -16.92
C ASN A 71 0.87 -1.54 -16.95
N PHE A 72 0.32 -2.23 -15.95
CA PHE A 72 -1.11 -2.43 -15.82
C PHE A 72 -1.85 -1.08 -15.69
N LEU A 73 -1.39 -0.22 -14.78
CA LEU A 73 -2.04 1.07 -14.54
C LEU A 73 -1.90 2.03 -15.72
N LYS A 74 -0.76 2.03 -16.43
CA LYS A 74 -0.60 2.82 -17.66
C LYS A 74 -1.64 2.46 -18.71
N ARG A 75 -1.83 1.15 -18.98
CA ARG A 75 -2.85 0.68 -19.93
C ARG A 75 -4.25 1.10 -19.52
N LEU A 76 -4.59 0.96 -18.24
CA LEU A 76 -5.89 1.36 -17.71
C LEU A 76 -6.19 2.87 -17.91
N LEU A 77 -5.15 3.71 -17.83
CA LEU A 77 -5.27 5.15 -18.04
C LEU A 77 -5.28 5.54 -19.53
N GLU A 78 -4.58 4.79 -20.38
CA GLU A 78 -4.54 4.99 -21.84
C GLU A 78 -5.84 4.54 -22.52
N ASP A 79 -6.50 3.47 -22.04
CA ASP A 79 -7.75 2.92 -22.58
C ASP A 79 -8.99 3.81 -22.34
N LYS A 80 -8.84 4.98 -21.69
CA LYS A 80 -9.93 5.95 -21.47
C LYS A 80 -10.11 6.99 -22.59
N HIS A 81 -9.49 6.79 -23.75
CA HIS A 81 -9.61 7.67 -24.92
C HIS A 81 -10.12 6.97 -26.18
#